data_AF-A0A8T9C1Z2-F1
#
_entry.id   AF-A0A8T9C1Z2-F1
#
_cell.length_a   1.000
_cell.length_b   1.000
_cell.length_c   1.000
_cell.angle_alpha   90.00
_cell.angle_beta   90.00
_cell.angle_gamma   90.00
#
_symmetry.space_group_name_H-M   'P 1'
#
loop_
_entity.id
_entity.type
_entity.pdbx_description
1 polymer ?
#
loop_
_entity_poly.entity_id
_entity_poly.type
_entity_poly.pdbx_seq_one_letter_code
_entity_poly.pdbx_strand_id
1 'polypeptide(L)'
;MRTQVLVSNFAALAAAQSIDFSIVTAAPAVSVQSAPVTGTAQTVSAQSSAAATSIGSAAVQASPLAQRDVVADVVKRDGTCATQPAGTGPTVRPDFVDYFEDYPYFKAAAYSAPVPKGYSLNFTNLHASTSTSAYMGYTNLNKYDTNQCASLCNAQTGCVAFNLYFERDPTLDPNASSCPNPPSLTNIKCVFWGVPSSSPAQTATTSSPHRPPPPGWSGPTPWPGAPNCPSDPTSSDTTYIGSLFFSFGVAPGQVQYFSTGVCVAACSAQTSYNFAHPPAGKNPTVCNHVVAYQLNNAAGVAHGMYCAMYTESWDASYGTVKQSASVGGEWTVGAAYAYTNATYAASYQAITPGGYQGGNCGGWGAGTC
;
A
#
# COMPACT_ATOMS: atom_id res chain seq x y z
N MET A 1 14.91 -56.59 -22.44
CA MET A 1 14.23 -55.71 -21.46
C MET A 1 14.26 -54.30 -22.00
N ARG A 2 13.10 -53.74 -22.34
CA ARG A 2 12.94 -52.38 -22.89
C ARG A 2 12.85 -51.41 -21.72
N THR A 3 13.87 -50.57 -21.54
CA THR A 3 13.88 -49.53 -20.52
C THR A 3 13.06 -48.35 -21.03
N GLN A 4 11.88 -48.13 -20.45
CA GLN A 4 11.07 -46.94 -20.71
C GLN A 4 11.70 -45.75 -19.97
N VAL A 5 12.13 -44.75 -20.73
CA VAL A 5 12.48 -43.42 -20.21
C VAL A 5 11.17 -42.67 -20.01
N LEU A 6 10.75 -42.51 -18.75
CA LEU A 6 9.70 -41.59 -18.36
C LEU A 6 10.22 -40.16 -18.55
N VAL A 7 9.82 -39.53 -19.67
CA VAL A 7 9.96 -38.09 -19.85
C VAL A 7 8.86 -37.44 -19.01
N SER A 8 9.23 -36.96 -17.83
CA SER A 8 8.36 -36.11 -17.01
C SER A 8 8.16 -34.78 -17.74
N ASN A 9 7.03 -34.65 -18.43
CA ASN A 9 6.53 -33.38 -18.93
C ASN A 9 6.12 -32.52 -17.73
N PHE A 10 7.07 -31.76 -17.19
CA PHE A 10 6.73 -30.53 -16.49
C PHE A 10 6.24 -29.55 -17.55
N ALA A 11 4.92 -29.51 -17.74
CA ALA A 11 4.29 -28.37 -18.38
C ALA A 11 4.67 -27.14 -17.54
N ALA A 12 5.61 -26.34 -18.04
CA ALA A 12 5.85 -25.01 -17.54
C ALA A 12 4.51 -24.28 -17.65
N LEU A 13 3.88 -23.97 -16.51
CA LEU A 13 2.91 -22.89 -16.45
C LEU A 13 3.70 -21.65 -16.87
N ALA A 14 3.59 -21.26 -18.13
CA ALA A 14 4.13 -20.00 -18.61
C ALA A 14 3.58 -18.88 -17.71
N ALA A 15 4.45 -18.08 -17.11
CA ALA A 15 4.03 -16.86 -16.45
C ALA A 15 3.34 -15.97 -17.50
N ALA A 16 2.05 -15.69 -17.31
CA ALA A 16 1.26 -14.96 -18.29
C ALA A 16 1.39 -13.44 -18.10
N GLN A 17 1.65 -12.96 -16.87
CA GLN A 17 1.72 -11.52 -16.56
C GLN A 17 2.84 -11.22 -15.56
N SER A 18 3.86 -10.50 -16.03
CA SER A 18 4.94 -9.96 -15.20
C SER A 18 4.62 -8.54 -14.73
N ILE A 19 5.12 -8.16 -13.57
CA ILE A 19 5.03 -6.78 -13.06
C ILE A 19 5.88 -5.88 -13.98
N ASP A 20 5.27 -4.86 -14.56
CA ASP A 20 5.98 -3.89 -15.39
C ASP A 20 6.71 -2.90 -14.48
N PHE A 21 7.99 -3.15 -14.26
CA PHE A 21 8.82 -2.26 -13.45
C PHE A 21 9.15 -0.94 -14.15
N SER A 22 8.92 -0.80 -15.46
CA SER A 22 9.17 0.47 -16.15
C SER A 22 8.24 1.57 -15.65
N ILE A 23 6.97 1.26 -15.40
CA ILE A 23 5.99 2.19 -14.84
C ILE A 23 6.22 2.44 -13.34
N VAL A 24 6.90 1.53 -12.65
CA VAL A 24 7.32 1.72 -11.25
C VAL A 24 8.51 2.67 -11.19
N THR A 25 9.50 2.50 -12.08
CA THR A 25 10.70 3.37 -12.13
C THR A 25 10.41 4.76 -12.66
N ALA A 26 9.41 4.92 -13.53
CA ALA A 26 8.99 6.23 -14.06
C ALA A 26 8.10 7.02 -13.09
N ALA A 27 7.61 6.39 -12.02
CA ALA A 27 6.77 7.07 -11.07
C ALA A 27 7.57 8.02 -10.18
N PRO A 28 6.96 9.11 -9.67
CA PRO A 28 7.63 10.02 -8.76
C PRO A 28 8.23 9.28 -7.56
N ALA A 29 9.45 9.65 -7.17
CA ALA A 29 10.17 9.00 -6.08
C ALA A 29 9.39 9.09 -4.76
N VAL A 30 9.52 8.02 -3.99
CA VAL A 30 8.83 7.85 -2.71
C VAL A 30 9.69 8.46 -1.62
N SER A 31 9.09 9.30 -0.79
CA SER A 31 9.76 9.85 0.39
C SER A 31 9.54 8.92 1.59
N VAL A 32 10.65 8.38 2.11
CA VAL A 32 10.64 7.72 3.43
C VAL A 32 10.65 8.80 4.49
N GLN A 33 9.66 8.78 5.38
CA GLN A 33 9.55 9.75 6.46
C GLN A 33 9.49 9.04 7.81
N SER A 34 9.98 9.74 8.83
CA SER A 34 9.82 9.40 10.24
C SER A 34 9.08 10.54 10.94
N ALA A 35 8.48 10.26 12.09
CA ALA A 35 7.92 11.34 12.90
C ALA A 35 9.02 12.33 13.30
N PRO A 36 8.75 13.65 13.30
CA PRO A 36 9.67 14.65 13.83
C PRO A 36 9.99 14.40 15.31
N VAL A 37 11.26 14.62 15.66
CA VAL A 37 11.78 14.52 17.04
C VAL A 37 11.32 15.68 17.95
N THR A 38 10.65 16.69 17.42
CA THR A 38 10.21 17.87 18.18
C THR A 38 8.72 18.17 17.94
N GLY A 39 8.09 18.82 18.91
CA GLY A 39 6.65 19.16 18.91
C GLY A 39 5.75 18.17 19.67
N THR A 40 4.48 18.55 19.83
CA THR A 40 3.45 17.76 20.52
C THR A 40 2.57 16.94 19.59
N ALA A 41 2.42 17.40 18.35
CA ALA A 41 1.67 16.74 17.30
C ALA A 41 2.09 17.32 15.94
N GLN A 42 1.86 16.55 14.89
CA GLN A 42 1.93 17.04 13.52
C GLN A 42 0.72 16.54 12.76
N THR A 43 -0.07 17.47 12.23
CA THR A 43 -1.12 17.17 11.27
C THR A 43 -0.55 17.17 9.87
N VAL A 44 -0.61 16.04 9.17
CA VAL A 44 -0.38 15.96 7.73
C VAL A 44 -1.74 16.08 7.04
N SER A 45 -1.86 17.00 6.07
CA SER A 45 -3.11 17.19 5.34
C SER A 45 -3.53 15.90 4.65
N ALA A 46 -4.60 15.29 5.15
CA ALA A 46 -5.11 14.04 4.60
C ALA A 46 -5.72 14.26 3.21
N GLN A 47 -5.26 13.49 2.24
CA GLN A 47 -5.85 13.43 0.91
C GLN A 47 -7.23 12.80 1.02
N SER A 48 -8.26 13.54 0.63
CA SER A 48 -9.62 13.02 0.62
C SER A 48 -9.73 11.82 -0.32
N SER A 49 -10.67 10.92 -0.04
CA SER A 49 -10.96 9.79 -0.93
C SER A 49 -11.33 10.26 -2.34
N ALA A 50 -12.04 11.38 -2.46
CA ALA A 50 -12.37 12.01 -3.74
C ALA A 50 -11.11 12.48 -4.49
N ALA A 51 -10.17 13.13 -3.80
CA ALA A 51 -8.91 13.58 -4.40
C ALA A 51 -8.04 12.40 -4.86
N ALA A 52 -7.96 11.32 -4.08
CA ALA A 52 -7.27 10.09 -4.50
C ALA A 52 -7.93 9.48 -5.74
N THR A 53 -9.25 9.38 -5.74
CA THR A 53 -10.04 8.86 -6.86
C THR A 53 -9.84 9.71 -8.13
N SER A 54 -9.78 11.04 -8.00
CA SER A 54 -9.53 11.93 -9.14
C SER A 54 -8.14 11.76 -9.74
N ILE A 55 -7.13 11.40 -8.94
CA ILE A 55 -5.79 11.07 -9.47
C ILE A 55 -5.87 9.84 -10.36
N GLY A 56 -6.60 8.80 -9.93
CA GLY A 56 -6.82 7.60 -10.73
C GLY A 56 -7.48 7.91 -12.08
N SER A 57 -8.57 8.67 -12.07
CA SER A 57 -9.25 9.09 -13.31
C SER A 57 -8.39 9.98 -14.19
N ALA A 58 -7.66 10.94 -13.59
CA ALA A 58 -6.84 11.90 -14.32
C ALA A 58 -5.60 11.23 -14.95
N ALA A 59 -5.02 10.20 -14.32
CA ALA A 59 -3.89 9.46 -14.87
C ALA A 59 -4.21 8.84 -16.23
N VAL A 60 -5.41 8.26 -16.38
CA VAL A 60 -5.90 7.73 -17.67
C VAL A 60 -6.05 8.83 -18.73
N GLN A 61 -6.43 10.04 -18.34
CA GLN A 61 -6.61 11.17 -19.25
C GLN A 61 -5.27 11.82 -19.66
N ALA A 62 -4.32 11.92 -18.72
CA ALA A 62 -3.03 12.58 -18.93
C ALA A 62 -2.05 11.73 -19.76
N SER A 63 -2.11 10.41 -19.58
CA SER A 63 -1.32 9.43 -20.31
C SER A 63 -2.14 8.13 -20.43
N PRO A 64 -3.10 8.04 -21.38
CA PRO A 64 -3.78 6.78 -21.67
C PRO A 64 -2.72 5.75 -22.04
N LEU A 65 -2.48 4.77 -21.16
CA LEU A 65 -1.39 3.77 -21.20
C LEU A 65 -0.23 4.12 -22.17
N ALA A 66 0.45 5.25 -21.89
CA ALA A 66 1.72 5.70 -22.45
C ALA A 66 2.32 6.85 -21.60
N GLN A 67 3.18 6.45 -20.66
CA GLN A 67 4.36 7.09 -19.99
C GLN A 67 4.42 8.61 -19.68
N ARG A 68 4.79 8.97 -18.41
CA ARG A 68 5.53 10.21 -17.98
C ARG A 68 6.22 10.12 -16.59
N ASP A 69 7.25 10.96 -16.41
CA ASP A 69 8.22 11.10 -15.28
C ASP A 69 8.10 12.44 -14.49
N VAL A 70 8.69 12.50 -13.26
CA VAL A 70 9.60 13.53 -12.65
C VAL A 70 9.49 13.65 -11.09
N VAL A 71 10.65 13.86 -10.43
CA VAL A 71 10.94 13.93 -8.96
C VAL A 71 11.38 15.35 -8.50
N ALA A 72 11.24 15.68 -7.21
CA ALA A 72 11.92 16.81 -6.54
C ALA A 72 12.41 16.49 -5.10
N ASP A 73 13.54 17.11 -4.69
CA ASP A 73 14.33 16.91 -3.46
C ASP A 73 13.93 17.81 -2.25
N VAL A 74 14.37 17.42 -1.03
CA VAL A 74 14.15 18.12 0.25
C VAL A 74 15.49 18.49 0.94
N VAL A 75 15.57 19.67 1.57
CA VAL A 75 16.76 20.22 2.30
C VAL A 75 16.60 20.13 3.83
N LYS A 76 17.70 19.96 4.58
CA LYS A 76 17.79 19.87 6.06
C LYS A 76 17.71 21.26 6.73
N ARG A 77 17.05 21.38 7.91
CA ARG A 77 16.97 22.61 8.74
C ARG A 77 17.84 22.51 10.01
N ASP A 78 18.45 23.62 10.45
CA ASP A 78 19.19 23.78 11.73
C ASP A 78 18.29 24.38 12.83
N GLY A 79 18.51 24.03 14.11
CA GLY A 79 17.61 24.32 15.24
C GLY A 79 17.84 25.68 15.94
N THR A 80 16.93 26.07 16.84
CA THR A 80 16.83 27.43 17.41
C THR A 80 17.05 27.54 18.93
N CYS A 81 17.29 26.45 19.64
CA CYS A 81 17.29 26.36 21.11
C CYS A 81 15.98 26.75 21.80
N ALA A 82 14.87 26.80 21.06
CA ALA A 82 13.56 27.01 21.65
C ALA A 82 13.19 25.87 22.60
N THR A 83 12.53 26.19 23.71
CA THR A 83 12.05 25.19 24.68
C THR A 83 11.01 24.28 24.02
N GLN A 84 11.21 22.97 24.14
CA GLN A 84 10.25 21.98 23.68
C GLN A 84 9.09 21.86 24.69
N PRO A 85 7.90 21.46 24.22
CA PRO A 85 6.81 21.12 25.13
C PRO A 85 7.21 20.05 26.16
N ALA A 86 6.57 20.07 27.32
CA ALA A 86 6.80 19.07 28.35
C ALA A 86 6.54 17.65 27.83
N GLY A 87 7.39 16.71 28.26
CA GLY A 87 7.25 15.30 27.91
C GLY A 87 5.94 14.71 28.45
N THR A 88 5.34 13.84 27.63
CA THR A 88 4.09 13.14 27.95
C THR A 88 4.29 11.78 28.61
N GLY A 89 5.53 11.28 28.63
CA GLY A 89 5.93 10.01 29.23
C GLY A 89 6.64 10.16 30.58
N PRO A 90 6.97 9.05 31.25
CA PRO A 90 7.68 9.07 32.52
C PRO A 90 9.10 9.61 32.35
N THR A 91 9.59 10.35 33.34
CA THR A 91 10.99 10.82 33.35
C THR A 91 11.93 9.65 33.62
N VAL A 92 12.90 9.43 32.73
CA VAL A 92 13.93 8.42 32.89
C VAL A 92 15.13 9.00 33.65
N ARG A 93 15.58 8.30 34.70
CA ARG A 93 16.78 8.65 35.48
C ARG A 93 17.57 7.37 35.78
N PRO A 94 18.89 7.35 35.51
CA PRO A 94 19.71 8.42 34.93
C PRO A 94 19.42 8.68 33.43
N ASP A 95 19.73 9.89 32.95
CA ASP A 95 19.44 10.34 31.57
C ASP A 95 20.55 9.92 30.59
N PHE A 96 20.65 8.61 30.33
CA PHE A 96 21.55 8.01 29.36
C PHE A 96 20.77 7.28 28.27
N VAL A 97 21.32 7.23 27.05
CA VAL A 97 20.67 6.56 25.89
C VAL A 97 20.45 5.08 26.19
N ASP A 98 21.51 4.35 26.55
CA ASP A 98 21.43 2.91 26.83
C ASP A 98 20.44 2.59 27.97
N TYR A 99 20.40 3.45 29.00
CA TYR A 99 19.46 3.28 30.12
C TYR A 99 18.01 3.58 29.72
N PHE A 100 17.79 4.51 28.79
CA PHE A 100 16.47 4.78 28.23
C PHE A 100 15.95 3.60 27.41
N GLU A 101 16.80 3.04 26.55
CA GLU A 101 16.46 1.89 25.70
C GLU A 101 16.07 0.65 26.52
N ASP A 102 16.77 0.39 27.63
CA ASP A 102 16.51 -0.76 28.49
C ASP A 102 15.55 -0.47 29.67
N TYR A 103 14.88 0.68 29.67
CA TYR A 103 14.10 1.11 30.82
C TYR A 103 12.93 0.14 31.11
N PRO A 104 12.89 -0.54 32.30
CA PRO A 104 11.97 -1.65 32.52
C PRO A 104 10.49 -1.30 32.39
N TYR A 105 10.11 -0.06 32.70
CA TYR A 105 8.74 0.41 32.57
C TYR A 105 8.26 0.41 31.11
N PHE A 106 9.12 0.80 30.16
CA PHE A 106 8.78 0.80 28.73
C PHE A 106 8.52 -0.61 28.22
N LYS A 107 9.40 -1.54 28.60
CA LYS A 107 9.26 -2.96 28.27
C LYS A 107 7.97 -3.56 28.82
N ALA A 108 7.66 -3.28 30.09
CA ALA A 108 6.42 -3.72 30.71
C ALA A 108 5.18 -3.13 30.02
N ALA A 109 5.20 -1.84 29.68
CA ALA A 109 4.11 -1.19 28.95
C ALA A 109 3.90 -1.81 27.56
N ALA A 110 4.98 -2.04 26.80
CA ALA A 110 4.92 -2.63 25.46
C ALA A 110 4.36 -4.07 25.47
N TYR A 111 4.75 -4.91 26.42
CA TYR A 111 4.25 -6.29 26.51
C TYR A 111 2.84 -6.41 27.08
N SER A 112 2.44 -5.49 27.96
CA SER A 112 1.09 -5.49 28.54
C SER A 112 0.03 -4.83 27.65
N ALA A 113 0.47 -4.07 26.64
CA ALA A 113 -0.45 -3.36 25.75
C ALA A 113 -1.28 -4.34 24.91
N PRO A 114 -2.62 -4.21 24.91
CA PRO A 114 -3.48 -5.10 24.13
C PRO A 114 -3.36 -4.78 22.63
N VAL A 115 -3.60 -5.79 21.79
CA VAL A 115 -3.82 -5.57 20.35
C VAL A 115 -5.22 -4.98 20.16
N PRO A 116 -5.37 -3.79 19.57
CA PRO A 116 -6.68 -3.19 19.36
C PRO A 116 -7.57 -4.04 18.46
N LYS A 117 -8.88 -4.00 18.69
CA LYS A 117 -9.85 -4.74 17.86
C LYS A 117 -9.74 -4.30 16.39
N GLY A 118 -9.59 -5.27 15.48
CA GLY A 118 -9.44 -5.03 14.04
C GLY A 118 -8.00 -4.76 13.59
N TYR A 119 -7.03 -4.78 14.51
CA TYR A 119 -5.61 -4.71 14.21
C TYR A 119 -4.93 -6.06 14.43
N SER A 120 -3.79 -6.25 13.76
CA SER A 120 -2.87 -7.37 14.01
C SER A 120 -1.54 -6.81 14.50
N LEU A 121 -0.93 -7.47 15.49
CA LEU A 121 0.37 -7.07 16.01
C LEU A 121 1.45 -7.42 14.99
N ASN A 122 2.25 -6.43 14.60
CA ASN A 122 3.35 -6.63 13.66
C ASN A 122 4.67 -6.90 14.39
N PHE A 123 4.96 -6.06 15.39
CA PHE A 123 6.10 -6.18 16.28
C PHE A 123 5.78 -5.48 17.60
N THR A 124 6.50 -5.84 18.66
CA THR A 124 6.42 -5.20 19.97
C THR A 124 7.81 -5.12 20.58
N ASN A 125 8.01 -4.13 21.46
CA ASN A 125 9.26 -3.96 22.22
C ASN A 125 10.52 -3.94 21.34
N LEU A 126 10.50 -3.13 20.27
CA LEU A 126 11.69 -2.82 19.48
C LEU A 126 12.31 -1.49 19.94
N HIS A 127 13.60 -1.32 19.67
CA HIS A 127 14.41 -0.17 20.11
C HIS A 127 14.49 0.92 19.02
N ALA A 128 13.56 0.91 18.07
CA ALA A 128 13.50 1.88 16.97
C ALA A 128 12.05 2.13 16.54
N SER A 129 11.78 3.34 16.06
CA SER A 129 10.51 3.69 15.43
C SER A 129 10.48 3.24 13.96
N THR A 130 9.27 3.09 13.42
CA THR A 130 9.09 2.82 11.99
C THR A 130 9.46 4.05 11.17
N SER A 131 10.17 3.83 10.06
CA SER A 131 10.36 4.82 9.00
C SER A 131 9.94 4.19 7.67
N THR A 132 8.90 4.72 7.03
CA THR A 132 8.37 4.21 5.76
C THR A 132 7.68 5.33 4.96
N SER A 133 7.09 5.00 3.82
CA SER A 133 6.28 5.92 3.03
C SER A 133 4.89 6.12 3.62
N ALA A 134 4.07 6.98 2.99
CA ALA A 134 2.69 7.21 3.43
C ALA A 134 2.57 7.63 4.91
N TYR A 135 3.50 8.46 5.38
CA TYR A 135 3.45 9.05 6.71
C TYR A 135 2.24 9.98 6.85
N MET A 136 1.44 9.76 7.89
CA MET A 136 0.15 10.45 8.08
C MET A 136 0.12 11.37 9.30
N GLY A 137 1.28 11.62 9.92
CA GLY A 137 1.42 12.49 11.08
C GLY A 137 1.55 11.72 12.39
N TYR A 138 1.56 12.46 13.51
CA TYR A 138 1.65 11.89 14.84
C TYR A 138 0.91 12.72 15.89
N THR A 139 0.66 12.11 17.03
CA THR A 139 0.18 12.75 18.25
C THR A 139 0.88 12.17 19.46
N ASN A 140 1.27 13.02 20.40
CA ASN A 140 1.74 12.57 21.70
C ASN A 140 0.55 12.19 22.59
N LEU A 141 0.59 11.01 23.18
CA LEU A 141 -0.41 10.53 24.14
C LEU A 141 0.07 10.73 25.57
N ASN A 142 -0.85 10.94 26.50
CA ASN A 142 -0.52 11.01 27.93
C ASN A 142 -0.31 9.63 28.58
N LYS A 143 -0.58 8.55 27.84
CA LYS A 143 -0.44 7.18 28.28
C LYS A 143 -0.08 6.27 27.10
N TYR A 144 0.65 5.20 27.38
CA TYR A 144 0.88 4.11 26.42
C TYR A 144 -0.42 3.31 26.24
N ASP A 145 -1.31 3.81 25.36
CA ASP A 145 -2.63 3.25 25.10
C ASP A 145 -2.81 2.94 23.61
N THR A 146 -2.75 1.65 23.28
CA THR A 146 -2.90 1.15 21.92
C THR A 146 -4.32 1.34 21.37
N ASN A 147 -5.35 1.29 22.22
CA ASN A 147 -6.74 1.49 21.79
C ASN A 147 -7.01 2.96 21.47
N GLN A 148 -6.47 3.88 22.26
CA GLN A 148 -6.56 5.30 21.96
C GLN A 148 -5.83 5.63 20.66
N CYS A 149 -4.62 5.10 20.46
CA CYS A 149 -3.87 5.30 19.22
C CYS A 149 -4.61 4.72 17.99
N ALA A 150 -5.19 3.53 18.12
CA ALA A 150 -6.04 2.94 17.08
C ALA A 150 -7.29 3.78 16.78
N SER A 151 -7.95 4.34 17.81
CA SER A 151 -9.11 5.21 17.61
C SER A 151 -8.76 6.47 16.81
N LEU A 152 -7.60 7.06 17.06
CA LEU A 152 -7.11 8.21 16.29
C LEU A 152 -6.81 7.83 14.85
N CYS A 153 -6.17 6.68 14.62
CA CYS A 153 -5.96 6.16 13.26
C CYS A 153 -7.29 5.92 12.54
N ASN A 154 -8.25 5.24 13.17
CA ASN A 154 -9.57 4.95 12.58
C ASN A 154 -10.36 6.22 12.22
N ALA A 155 -10.16 7.32 12.95
CA ALA A 155 -10.77 8.62 12.64
C ALA A 155 -10.13 9.31 11.42
N GLN A 156 -8.91 8.91 11.04
CA GLN A 156 -8.18 9.47 9.91
C GLN A 156 -8.40 8.63 8.65
N THR A 157 -9.03 9.23 7.64
CA THR A 157 -9.25 8.58 6.35
C THR A 157 -7.91 8.14 5.74
N GLY A 158 -7.78 6.84 5.46
CA GLY A 158 -6.60 6.26 4.84
C GLY A 158 -5.56 5.72 5.82
N CYS A 159 -5.72 5.93 7.13
CA CYS A 159 -4.82 5.34 8.11
C CYS A 159 -5.12 3.84 8.26
N VAL A 160 -4.10 3.02 8.07
CA VAL A 160 -4.20 1.55 8.09
C VAL A 160 -3.22 0.89 9.05
N ALA A 161 -2.24 1.64 9.56
CA ALA A 161 -1.32 1.19 10.58
C ALA A 161 -0.90 2.36 11.48
N PHE A 162 -0.44 2.04 12.68
CA PHE A 162 0.20 3.00 13.56
C PHE A 162 1.40 2.38 14.29
N ASN A 163 2.27 3.24 14.81
CA ASN A 163 3.35 2.86 15.70
C ASN A 163 3.21 3.63 17.01
N LEU A 164 3.25 2.93 18.14
CA LEU A 164 3.14 3.51 19.48
C LEU A 164 4.43 3.22 20.25
N TYR A 165 5.17 4.26 20.60
CA TYR A 165 6.49 4.10 21.22
C TYR A 165 6.82 5.24 22.18
N PHE A 166 7.79 5.00 23.07
CA PHE A 166 8.40 6.04 23.88
C PHE A 166 9.56 6.64 23.09
N GLU A 167 9.61 7.96 22.94
CA GLU A 167 10.70 8.67 22.28
C GLU A 167 11.46 9.52 23.31
N ARG A 168 12.79 9.47 23.21
CA ARG A 168 13.69 10.34 23.96
C ARG A 168 13.93 11.59 23.14
N ASP A 169 13.22 12.66 23.47
CA ASP A 169 13.32 13.95 22.77
C ASP A 169 14.17 14.93 23.58
N PRO A 170 14.86 15.88 22.94
CA PRO A 170 15.56 16.94 23.65
C PRO A 170 14.56 17.92 24.30
N THR A 171 14.92 18.46 25.46
CA THR A 171 14.13 19.53 26.14
C THR A 171 14.19 20.88 25.43
N LEU A 172 15.17 21.08 24.55
CA LEU A 172 15.33 22.26 23.70
C LEU A 172 15.48 21.82 22.23
N ASP A 173 15.11 22.66 21.26
CA ASP A 173 15.38 22.47 19.83
C ASP A 173 16.90 22.59 19.55
N PRO A 174 17.66 21.49 19.41
CA PRO A 174 19.12 21.54 19.53
C PRO A 174 19.78 22.24 18.33
N ASN A 175 20.86 22.97 18.60
CA ASN A 175 21.77 23.50 17.58
C ASN A 175 23.22 23.38 18.01
N ALA A 176 24.14 23.46 17.05
CA ALA A 176 25.55 23.13 17.28
C ALA A 176 26.28 24.08 18.24
N SER A 177 25.77 25.30 18.47
CA SER A 177 26.48 26.37 19.17
C SER A 177 25.97 26.61 20.59
N SER A 178 24.66 26.77 20.76
CA SER A 178 24.05 27.27 22.00
C SER A 178 23.41 26.17 22.84
N CYS A 179 22.96 25.07 22.22
CA CYS A 179 22.37 23.93 22.93
C CYS A 179 22.67 22.61 22.18
N PRO A 180 23.94 22.19 22.08
CA PRO A 180 24.33 21.02 21.28
C PRO A 180 23.84 19.68 21.86
N ASN A 181 23.60 19.61 23.17
CA ASN A 181 23.10 18.40 23.82
C ASN A 181 22.25 18.74 25.06
N PRO A 182 21.02 19.25 24.89
CA PRO A 182 20.13 19.56 26.01
C PRO A 182 19.69 18.28 26.74
N PRO A 183 19.26 18.36 28.02
CA PRO A 183 18.67 17.24 28.74
C PRO A 183 17.49 16.64 27.98
N SER A 184 17.19 15.35 28.19
CA SER A 184 16.07 14.70 27.51
C SER A 184 14.76 14.76 28.29
N LEU A 185 13.68 14.58 27.55
CA LEU A 185 12.33 14.29 28.03
C LEU A 185 11.82 13.05 27.32
N THR A 186 10.72 12.49 27.81
CA THR A 186 10.08 11.31 27.21
C THR A 186 8.73 11.70 26.65
N ASN A 187 8.50 11.37 25.38
CA ASN A 187 7.19 11.47 24.74
C ASN A 187 6.62 10.09 24.43
N ILE A 188 5.31 9.93 24.53
CA ILE A 188 4.63 8.71 24.07
C ILE A 188 4.04 9.03 22.70
N LYS A 189 4.73 8.65 21.62
CA LYS A 189 4.35 8.99 20.25
C LYS A 189 3.45 7.94 19.64
N CYS A 190 2.27 8.37 19.20
CA CYS A 190 1.35 7.62 18.36
C CYS A 190 1.48 8.15 16.93
N VAL A 191 2.08 7.36 16.04
CA VAL A 191 2.43 7.75 14.66
C VAL A 191 1.57 6.97 13.66
N PHE A 192 1.01 7.65 12.66
CA PHE A 192 0.03 7.10 11.72
C PHE A 192 0.63 6.83 10.33
N TRP A 193 0.18 5.75 9.70
CA TRP A 193 0.66 5.30 8.39
C TRP A 193 -0.48 4.90 7.46
N GLY A 194 -0.35 5.31 6.19
CA GLY A 194 -1.27 5.00 5.09
C GLY A 194 -0.95 3.70 4.35
N VAL A 195 0.08 2.99 4.82
CA VAL A 195 0.49 1.66 4.38
C VAL A 195 0.63 0.76 5.61
N PRO A 196 0.37 -0.56 5.49
CA PRO A 196 0.72 -1.49 6.55
C PRO A 196 2.22 -1.40 6.82
N SER A 197 2.61 -1.40 8.10
CA SER A 197 4.02 -1.55 8.46
C SER A 197 4.50 -2.94 8.04
N SER A 198 5.56 -3.01 7.25
CA SER A 198 6.20 -4.28 6.89
C SER A 198 7.42 -4.47 7.80
N SER A 199 7.48 -5.60 8.50
CA SER A 199 8.74 -6.35 8.54
C SER A 199 8.84 -7.15 7.23
N PRO A 200 10.03 -7.53 6.75
CA PRO A 200 10.19 -8.30 5.51
C PRO A 200 9.75 -9.75 5.72
N ALA A 201 8.45 -10.01 5.95
CA ALA A 201 7.91 -11.37 6.02
C ALA A 201 6.38 -11.51 6.00
N GLN A 202 5.56 -10.46 6.16
CA GLN A 202 4.10 -10.68 6.18
C GLN A 202 3.48 -10.62 4.79
N THR A 203 3.32 -11.83 4.23
CA THR A 203 2.35 -12.17 3.18
C THR A 203 0.97 -11.65 3.58
N ALA A 204 0.23 -11.12 2.62
CA ALA A 204 -1.10 -10.53 2.77
C ALA A 204 -2.08 -11.33 3.65
N THR A 205 -2.14 -11.02 4.95
CA THR A 205 -3.26 -11.36 5.84
C THR A 205 -3.51 -10.23 6.82
N THR A 206 -3.88 -9.05 6.34
CA THR A 206 -4.54 -8.04 7.18
C THR A 206 -6.00 -7.97 6.79
N SER A 207 -6.86 -8.65 7.54
CA SER A 207 -8.29 -8.37 7.56
C SER A 207 -8.50 -6.97 8.14
N SER A 208 -8.40 -5.93 7.30
CA SER A 208 -8.88 -4.60 7.68
C SER A 208 -10.42 -4.66 7.80
N PRO A 209 -11.03 -4.11 8.85
CA PRO A 209 -12.47 -4.13 9.02
C PRO A 209 -13.15 -3.39 7.86
N HIS A 210 -13.77 -4.15 6.95
CA HIS A 210 -14.83 -3.74 6.04
C HIS A 210 -14.73 -2.29 5.53
N ARG A 211 -13.74 -1.98 4.68
CA ARG A 211 -13.88 -0.80 3.82
C ARG A 211 -14.94 -1.17 2.76
N PRO A 212 -16.09 -0.49 2.72
CA PRO A 212 -17.12 -0.79 1.71
C PRO A 212 -16.51 -0.61 0.32
N PRO A 213 -16.91 -1.44 -0.66
CA PRO A 213 -16.44 -1.27 -2.02
C PRO A 213 -16.86 0.11 -2.54
N PRO A 214 -16.08 0.71 -3.47
CA PRO A 214 -16.52 1.91 -4.16
C PRO A 214 -17.89 1.72 -4.82
N PRO A 215 -18.72 2.77 -4.94
CA PRO A 215 -20.03 2.66 -5.58
C PRO A 215 -19.95 2.01 -6.98
N GLY A 216 -20.83 1.05 -7.25
CA GLY A 216 -20.85 0.30 -8.52
C GLY A 216 -19.85 -0.87 -8.61
N TRP A 217 -19.13 -1.17 -7.53
CA TRP A 217 -18.15 -2.25 -7.45
C TRP A 217 -18.48 -3.22 -6.32
N SER A 218 -18.03 -4.46 -6.48
CA SER A 218 -18.03 -5.53 -5.48
C SER A 218 -16.61 -5.77 -4.96
N GLY A 219 -16.48 -6.37 -3.77
CA GLY A 219 -15.21 -6.56 -3.05
C GLY A 219 -15.15 -5.77 -1.73
N PRO A 220 -13.98 -5.60 -1.11
CA PRO A 220 -12.68 -6.18 -1.49
C PRO A 220 -12.65 -7.71 -1.36
N THR A 221 -12.13 -8.39 -2.39
CA THR A 221 -11.73 -9.80 -2.27
C THR A 221 -10.22 -9.84 -2.00
N PRO A 222 -9.75 -10.40 -0.87
CA PRO A 222 -8.32 -10.48 -0.57
C PRO A 222 -7.61 -11.44 -1.54
N TRP A 223 -6.42 -11.05 -1.99
CA TRP A 223 -5.58 -11.85 -2.88
C TRP A 223 -4.24 -12.21 -2.21
N PRO A 224 -3.70 -13.41 -2.46
CA PRO A 224 -2.45 -13.86 -1.85
C PRO A 224 -1.18 -13.24 -2.46
N GLY A 225 -1.32 -12.47 -3.55
CA GLY A 225 -0.23 -11.84 -4.29
C GLY A 225 -0.73 -11.11 -5.53
N ALA A 226 0.21 -10.66 -6.36
CA ALA A 226 -0.10 -10.04 -7.65
C ALA A 226 -0.63 -11.10 -8.65
N PRO A 227 -1.50 -10.68 -9.58
CA PRO A 227 -2.15 -11.58 -10.52
C PRO A 227 -1.16 -12.16 -11.53
N ASN A 228 -1.30 -13.46 -11.79
CA ASN A 228 -0.72 -14.18 -12.92
C ASN A 228 -1.85 -14.83 -13.72
N CYS A 229 -2.75 -13.99 -14.22
CA CYS A 229 -3.93 -14.46 -14.95
C CYS A 229 -3.53 -14.85 -16.38
N PRO A 230 -3.95 -16.02 -16.90
CA PRO A 230 -3.73 -16.37 -18.30
C PRO A 230 -4.62 -15.55 -19.24
N SER A 231 -4.46 -15.78 -20.55
CA SER A 231 -5.47 -15.37 -21.54
C SER A 231 -6.81 -16.04 -21.26
N ASP A 232 -7.90 -15.46 -21.79
CA ASP A 232 -9.21 -16.11 -21.76
C ASP A 232 -9.11 -17.51 -22.40
N PRO A 233 -9.57 -18.56 -21.72
CA PRO A 233 -9.39 -19.94 -22.19
C PRO A 233 -10.28 -20.32 -23.38
N THR A 234 -11.29 -19.50 -23.72
CA THR A 234 -12.22 -19.71 -24.84
C THR A 234 -11.83 -18.90 -26.07
N SER A 235 -11.59 -17.60 -25.93
CA SER A 235 -11.20 -16.73 -27.05
C SER A 235 -9.71 -16.76 -27.34
N SER A 236 -8.89 -17.23 -26.39
CA SER A 236 -7.42 -17.10 -26.41
C SER A 236 -6.90 -15.67 -26.40
N ASP A 237 -7.79 -14.67 -26.30
CA ASP A 237 -7.42 -13.26 -26.19
C ASP A 237 -6.98 -12.91 -24.77
N THR A 238 -6.08 -11.93 -24.65
CA THR A 238 -5.71 -11.41 -23.34
C THR A 238 -6.89 -10.70 -22.68
N THR A 239 -7.18 -11.05 -21.43
CA THR A 239 -8.12 -10.28 -20.60
C THR A 239 -7.45 -9.06 -19.96
N TYR A 240 -6.11 -9.01 -19.97
CA TYR A 240 -5.35 -7.92 -19.39
C TYR A 240 -5.40 -6.68 -20.28
N ILE A 241 -5.89 -5.58 -19.72
CA ILE A 241 -5.99 -4.28 -20.38
C ILE A 241 -4.67 -3.51 -20.24
N GLY A 242 -4.02 -3.66 -19.09
CA GLY A 242 -2.83 -2.91 -18.73
C GLY A 242 -2.81 -2.58 -17.24
N SER A 243 -1.87 -1.71 -16.88
CA SER A 243 -1.68 -1.34 -15.49
C SER A 243 -1.26 0.11 -15.31
N LEU A 244 -1.59 0.64 -14.14
CA LEU A 244 -1.06 1.89 -13.64
C LEU A 244 -0.40 1.68 -12.29
N PHE A 245 0.63 2.46 -12.01
CA PHE A 245 1.29 2.50 -10.72
C PHE A 245 1.22 3.91 -10.15
N PHE A 246 0.86 4.00 -8.87
CA PHE A 246 0.76 5.25 -8.14
C PHE A 246 1.72 5.17 -6.95
N SER A 247 2.78 5.98 -6.99
CA SER A 247 3.75 6.01 -5.90
C SER A 247 3.14 6.65 -4.64
N PHE A 248 3.59 6.19 -3.48
CA PHE A 248 3.15 6.76 -2.22
C PHE A 248 3.82 8.09 -1.93
N GLY A 249 3.02 9.09 -1.57
CA GLY A 249 3.53 10.41 -1.21
C GLY A 249 2.45 11.49 -1.28
N VAL A 250 2.90 12.74 -1.20
CA VAL A 250 2.03 13.93 -1.14
C VAL A 250 2.22 14.86 -2.35
N ALA A 251 3.13 14.53 -3.27
CA ALA A 251 3.35 15.33 -4.48
C ALA A 251 2.20 15.13 -5.49
N PRO A 252 2.02 16.06 -6.44
CA PRO A 252 1.03 15.88 -7.51
C PRO A 252 1.20 14.55 -8.24
N GLY A 253 0.10 13.80 -8.41
CA GLY A 253 0.11 12.47 -9.04
C GLY A 253 0.41 11.30 -8.10
N GLN A 254 0.85 11.56 -6.87
CA GLN A 254 1.04 10.53 -5.84
C GLN A 254 -0.25 10.28 -5.03
N VAL A 255 -0.31 9.12 -4.40
CA VAL A 255 -1.39 8.74 -3.48
C VAL A 255 -0.85 8.64 -2.07
N GLN A 256 -1.54 9.22 -1.09
CA GLN A 256 -1.02 9.25 0.29
C GLN A 256 -1.16 7.93 1.05
N TYR A 257 -2.03 7.03 0.59
CA TYR A 257 -2.33 5.76 1.25
C TYR A 257 -2.82 4.75 0.21
N PHE A 258 -2.84 3.48 0.60
CA PHE A 258 -3.39 2.41 -0.23
C PHE A 258 -4.92 2.59 -0.39
N SER A 259 -5.32 3.31 -1.44
CA SER A 259 -6.71 3.67 -1.72
C SER A 259 -7.19 2.97 -2.98
N THR A 260 -7.87 1.84 -2.81
CA THR A 260 -8.35 1.03 -3.95
C THR A 260 -9.39 1.74 -4.83
N GLY A 261 -9.99 2.83 -4.33
CA GLY A 261 -10.83 3.73 -5.15
C GLY A 261 -10.06 4.36 -6.31
N VAL A 262 -8.73 4.53 -6.18
CA VAL A 262 -7.85 5.01 -7.26
C VAL A 262 -7.85 4.01 -8.42
N CYS A 263 -7.64 2.72 -8.15
CA CYS A 263 -7.62 1.67 -9.17
C CYS A 263 -8.99 1.49 -9.83
N VAL A 264 -10.06 1.53 -9.04
CA VAL A 264 -11.44 1.43 -9.54
C VAL A 264 -11.80 2.62 -10.44
N ALA A 265 -11.38 3.83 -10.08
CA ALA A 265 -11.59 5.02 -10.89
C ALA A 265 -10.77 5.01 -12.18
N ALA A 266 -9.51 4.57 -12.11
CA ALA A 266 -8.69 4.35 -13.29
C ALA A 266 -9.35 3.34 -14.24
N CYS A 267 -9.83 2.21 -13.72
CA CYS A 267 -10.52 1.18 -14.51
C CYS A 267 -11.80 1.73 -15.17
N SER A 268 -12.60 2.51 -14.43
CA SER A 268 -13.80 3.17 -14.97
C SER A 268 -13.45 4.19 -16.06
N ALA A 269 -12.42 5.02 -15.84
CA ALA A 269 -11.93 5.98 -16.81
C ALA A 269 -11.35 5.31 -18.07
N GLN A 270 -10.67 4.18 -17.92
CA GLN A 270 -10.13 3.39 -19.03
C GLN A 270 -11.26 2.85 -19.92
N THR A 271 -12.35 2.38 -19.32
CA THR A 271 -13.55 1.98 -20.05
C THR A 271 -14.09 3.14 -20.89
N SER A 272 -14.30 4.31 -20.28
CA SER A 272 -14.77 5.50 -21.02
C SER A 272 -13.83 5.91 -22.14
N TYR A 273 -12.51 5.84 -21.92
CA TYR A 273 -11.51 6.13 -22.94
C TYR A 273 -11.60 5.15 -24.12
N ASN A 274 -11.70 3.85 -23.85
CA ASN A 274 -11.79 2.81 -24.89
C ASN A 274 -13.05 2.97 -25.75
N PHE A 275 -14.18 3.35 -25.14
CA PHE A 275 -15.41 3.65 -25.89
C PHE A 275 -15.27 4.87 -26.80
N ALA A 276 -14.54 5.90 -26.36
CA ALA A 276 -14.26 7.08 -27.18
C ALA A 276 -13.21 6.81 -28.29
N HIS A 277 -12.38 5.78 -28.11
CA HIS A 277 -11.29 5.41 -29.02
C HIS A 277 -11.37 3.92 -29.40
N PRO A 278 -12.45 3.50 -30.09
CA PRO A 278 -12.65 2.10 -30.41
C PRO A 278 -11.53 1.56 -31.33
N PRO A 279 -11.01 0.34 -31.07
CA PRO A 279 -10.07 -0.29 -31.98
C PRO A 279 -10.73 -0.61 -33.33
N ALA A 280 -9.98 -0.49 -34.42
CA ALA A 280 -10.51 -0.79 -35.76
C ALA A 280 -10.89 -2.28 -35.88
N GLY A 281 -12.16 -2.56 -36.17
CA GLY A 281 -12.64 -3.92 -36.41
C GLY A 281 -12.76 -4.81 -35.16
N LYS A 282 -12.66 -4.24 -33.95
CA LYS A 282 -12.85 -4.95 -32.68
C LYS A 282 -13.75 -4.13 -31.75
N ASN A 283 -14.42 -4.80 -30.82
CA ASN A 283 -15.20 -4.11 -29.81
C ASN A 283 -14.26 -3.39 -28.80
N PRO A 284 -14.64 -2.21 -28.29
CA PRO A 284 -13.96 -1.58 -27.17
C PRO A 284 -13.91 -2.51 -25.96
N THR A 285 -12.77 -2.55 -25.28
CA THR A 285 -12.62 -3.31 -24.05
C THR A 285 -13.22 -2.55 -22.87
N VAL A 286 -14.04 -3.22 -22.07
CA VAL A 286 -14.58 -2.70 -20.80
C VAL A 286 -13.72 -3.20 -19.66
N CYS A 287 -13.31 -2.33 -18.75
CA CYS A 287 -12.59 -2.72 -17.54
C CYS A 287 -13.58 -3.16 -16.46
N ASN A 288 -13.67 -4.47 -16.24
CA ASN A 288 -14.65 -5.08 -15.32
C ASN A 288 -14.03 -5.57 -14.02
N HIS A 289 -12.71 -5.72 -13.98
CA HIS A 289 -12.02 -6.26 -12.82
C HIS A 289 -10.67 -5.58 -12.62
N VAL A 290 -10.32 -5.35 -11.37
CA VAL A 290 -9.05 -4.73 -11.01
C VAL A 290 -8.46 -5.40 -9.79
N VAL A 291 -7.18 -5.75 -9.85
CA VAL A 291 -6.40 -6.21 -8.71
C VAL A 291 -5.46 -5.09 -8.30
N ALA A 292 -5.73 -4.48 -7.16
CA ALA A 292 -4.91 -3.44 -6.55
C ALA A 292 -3.93 -4.11 -5.59
N TYR A 293 -2.62 -3.87 -5.73
CA TYR A 293 -1.62 -4.46 -4.83
C TYR A 293 -0.47 -3.52 -4.51
N GLN A 294 0.06 -3.63 -3.29
CA GLN A 294 1.19 -2.83 -2.82
C GLN A 294 2.50 -3.45 -3.28
N LEU A 295 3.45 -2.61 -3.73
CA LEU A 295 4.82 -3.02 -4.02
C LEU A 295 5.78 -2.50 -2.97
N ASN A 296 6.63 -3.39 -2.46
CA ASN A 296 7.71 -3.05 -1.54
C ASN A 296 9.07 -3.39 -2.16
N ASN A 297 10.07 -2.55 -1.93
CA ASN A 297 11.45 -2.88 -2.33
C ASN A 297 12.07 -3.93 -1.39
N ALA A 298 13.32 -4.31 -1.67
CA ALA A 298 14.06 -5.30 -0.87
C ALA A 298 14.25 -4.90 0.60
N ALA A 299 14.24 -3.60 0.92
CA ALA A 299 14.29 -3.09 2.29
C ALA A 299 12.92 -3.13 3.01
N GLY A 300 11.88 -3.60 2.33
CA GLY A 300 10.50 -3.64 2.85
C GLY A 300 9.78 -2.31 2.78
N VAL A 301 10.36 -1.25 2.21
CA VAL A 301 9.70 0.06 2.07
C VAL A 301 8.59 -0.05 1.03
N ALA A 302 7.39 0.40 1.36
CA ALA A 302 6.27 0.46 0.42
C ALA A 302 6.48 1.59 -0.58
N HIS A 303 6.53 1.30 -1.88
CA HIS A 303 6.73 2.32 -2.90
C HIS A 303 5.44 2.84 -3.51
N GLY A 304 4.38 2.05 -3.53
CA GLY A 304 3.15 2.48 -4.13
C GLY A 304 2.14 1.36 -4.28
N MET A 305 1.04 1.71 -4.93
CA MET A 305 0.00 0.78 -5.31
C MET A 305 -0.04 0.58 -6.82
N TYR A 306 -0.14 -0.67 -7.21
CA TYR A 306 -0.22 -1.13 -8.59
C TYR A 306 -1.66 -1.55 -8.88
N CYS A 307 -2.20 -1.08 -10.00
CA CYS A 307 -3.56 -1.35 -10.45
C CYS A 307 -3.51 -2.20 -11.72
N ALA A 308 -3.64 -3.53 -11.60
CA ALA A 308 -3.74 -4.41 -12.75
C ALA A 308 -5.21 -4.54 -13.20
N MET A 309 -5.50 -4.19 -14.45
CA MET A 309 -6.86 -4.01 -14.97
C MET A 309 -7.21 -5.08 -16.01
N TYR A 310 -8.44 -5.59 -15.92
CA TYR A 310 -8.91 -6.72 -16.71
C TYR A 310 -10.30 -6.50 -17.29
N THR A 311 -10.51 -7.07 -18.46
CA THR A 311 -11.82 -7.15 -19.10
C THR A 311 -12.76 -8.14 -18.45
N GLU A 312 -12.21 -9.09 -17.69
CA GLU A 312 -12.95 -10.18 -17.06
C GLU A 312 -12.45 -10.43 -15.64
N SER A 313 -13.32 -10.98 -14.80
CA SER A 313 -12.96 -11.25 -13.40
C SER A 313 -12.26 -12.58 -13.23
N TRP A 314 -11.19 -12.58 -12.44
CA TRP A 314 -10.41 -13.77 -12.10
C TRP A 314 -10.56 -14.10 -10.62
N ASP A 315 -10.43 -15.39 -10.29
CA ASP A 315 -10.42 -15.84 -8.91
C ASP A 315 -9.09 -15.57 -8.19
N ALA A 316 -9.12 -15.42 -6.87
CA ALA A 316 -7.94 -15.13 -6.05
C ALA A 316 -6.83 -16.20 -6.13
N SER A 317 -7.15 -17.42 -6.56
CA SER A 317 -6.16 -18.47 -6.85
C SER A 317 -5.12 -18.08 -7.91
N TYR A 318 -5.40 -17.07 -8.75
CA TYR A 318 -4.45 -16.53 -9.72
C TYR A 318 -3.47 -15.50 -9.14
N GLY A 319 -3.60 -15.11 -7.86
CA GLY A 319 -2.68 -14.21 -7.16
C GLY A 319 -1.36 -14.85 -6.76
N THR A 320 -0.62 -15.43 -7.70
CA THR A 320 0.54 -16.30 -7.40
C THR A 320 1.87 -15.56 -7.32
N VAL A 321 1.96 -14.31 -7.80
CA VAL A 321 3.21 -13.54 -7.78
C VAL A 321 3.37 -12.84 -6.44
N LYS A 322 4.22 -13.40 -5.57
CA LYS A 322 4.53 -12.83 -4.25
C LYS A 322 5.79 -11.96 -4.24
N GLN A 323 6.69 -12.24 -5.16
CA GLN A 323 7.94 -11.51 -5.34
C GLN A 323 8.33 -11.50 -6.81
N SER A 324 9.06 -10.47 -7.22
CA SER A 324 9.62 -10.37 -8.55
C SER A 324 10.96 -9.63 -8.50
N ALA A 325 11.91 -10.07 -9.31
CA ALA A 325 13.18 -9.35 -9.46
C ALA A 325 13.05 -8.22 -10.49
N SER A 326 13.75 -7.11 -10.25
CA SER A 326 13.95 -6.03 -11.23
C SER A 326 15.43 -5.66 -11.31
N VAL A 327 15.78 -4.81 -12.28
CA VAL A 327 17.04 -4.05 -12.20
C VAL A 327 16.99 -3.19 -10.93
N GLY A 328 17.91 -3.43 -9.99
CA GLY A 328 17.95 -2.71 -8.70
C GLY A 328 17.52 -3.52 -7.48
N GLY A 329 17.03 -4.75 -7.63
CA GLY A 329 16.80 -5.67 -6.50
C GLY A 329 15.49 -6.46 -6.56
N GLU A 330 15.19 -7.15 -5.47
CA GLU A 330 13.96 -7.90 -5.30
C GLU A 330 12.82 -7.00 -4.81
N TRP A 331 11.62 -7.22 -5.34
CA TRP A 331 10.40 -6.57 -4.93
C TRP A 331 9.43 -7.60 -4.39
N THR A 332 8.70 -7.23 -3.33
CA THR A 332 7.68 -8.07 -2.72
C THR A 332 6.31 -7.44 -2.88
N VAL A 333 5.29 -8.29 -3.00
CA VAL A 333 3.90 -7.88 -3.05
C VAL A 333 3.34 -7.87 -1.62
N GLY A 334 2.89 -6.71 -1.18
CA GLY A 334 2.23 -6.50 0.10
C GLY A 334 0.73 -6.80 0.02
N ALA A 335 -0.07 -5.91 0.61
CA ALA A 335 -1.52 -6.03 0.58
C ALA A 335 -2.05 -6.07 -0.87
N ALA A 336 -2.93 -7.03 -1.19
CA ALA A 336 -3.52 -7.20 -2.52
C ALA A 336 -5.03 -7.47 -2.40
N TYR A 337 -5.83 -6.76 -3.20
CA TYR A 337 -7.28 -6.87 -3.19
C TYR A 337 -7.85 -6.71 -4.60
N ALA A 338 -8.83 -7.54 -4.93
CA ALA A 338 -9.60 -7.40 -6.15
C ALA A 338 -10.95 -6.74 -5.94
N TYR A 339 -11.39 -6.04 -6.98
CA TYR A 339 -12.71 -5.45 -7.11
C TYR A 339 -13.27 -5.78 -8.49
N THR A 340 -14.56 -6.08 -8.54
CA THR A 340 -15.26 -6.40 -9.79
C THR A 340 -16.45 -5.47 -9.97
N ASN A 341 -16.65 -4.96 -11.19
CA ASN A 341 -17.81 -4.16 -11.55
C ASN A 341 -19.09 -4.92 -11.17
N ALA A 342 -19.97 -4.29 -10.40
CA ALA A 342 -21.11 -4.98 -9.80
C ALA A 342 -22.10 -5.51 -10.86
N THR A 343 -22.29 -4.78 -11.96
CA THR A 343 -23.15 -5.21 -13.08
C THR A 343 -22.55 -6.42 -13.79
N TYR A 344 -21.23 -6.44 -13.96
CA TYR A 344 -20.51 -7.60 -14.49
C TYR A 344 -20.65 -8.81 -13.56
N ALA A 345 -20.36 -8.63 -12.27
CA ALA A 345 -20.43 -9.70 -11.26
C ALA A 345 -21.85 -10.27 -11.07
N ALA A 346 -22.89 -9.50 -11.38
CA ALA A 346 -24.27 -9.99 -11.35
C ALA A 346 -24.59 -10.97 -12.50
N SER A 347 -23.83 -10.91 -13.59
CA SER A 347 -24.07 -11.68 -14.82
C SER A 347 -23.04 -12.79 -15.06
N TYR A 348 -21.82 -12.61 -14.54
CA TYR A 348 -20.67 -13.46 -14.83
C TYR A 348 -19.93 -13.84 -13.54
N GLN A 349 -19.44 -15.07 -13.50
CA GLN A 349 -18.61 -15.57 -12.40
C GLN A 349 -17.12 -15.34 -12.67
N ALA A 350 -16.33 -15.34 -11.61
CA ALA A 350 -14.87 -15.30 -11.73
C ALA A 350 -14.36 -16.55 -12.44
N ILE A 351 -13.38 -16.38 -13.33
CA ILE A 351 -12.69 -17.49 -13.97
C ILE A 351 -11.87 -18.23 -12.91
N THR A 352 -12.05 -19.55 -12.85
CA THR A 352 -11.39 -20.44 -11.88
C THR A 352 -10.55 -21.51 -12.58
N PRO A 353 -9.54 -22.09 -11.90
CA PRO A 353 -8.82 -23.24 -12.44
C PRO A 353 -9.76 -24.41 -12.73
N GLY A 354 -9.99 -24.72 -14.01
CA GLY A 354 -10.83 -25.85 -14.44
C GLY A 354 -12.34 -25.57 -14.48
N GLY A 355 -12.78 -24.35 -14.18
CA GLY A 355 -14.19 -23.94 -14.26
C GLY A 355 -14.34 -22.65 -15.06
N TYR A 356 -14.92 -22.74 -16.25
CA TYR A 356 -15.24 -21.60 -17.11
C TYR A 356 -16.74 -21.59 -17.39
N GLN A 357 -17.47 -20.66 -16.77
CA GLN A 357 -18.81 -20.29 -17.21
C GLN A 357 -18.71 -18.95 -17.96
N GLY A 358 -18.22 -18.98 -19.20
CA GLY A 358 -18.34 -17.89 -20.18
C GLY A 358 -17.86 -16.52 -19.71
N GLY A 359 -16.61 -16.18 -20.03
CA GLY A 359 -16.17 -14.80 -20.16
C GLY A 359 -17.05 -14.06 -21.18
N ASN A 360 -17.22 -12.75 -21.00
CA ASN A 360 -18.21 -11.97 -21.75
C ASN A 360 -17.61 -11.16 -22.91
N CYS A 361 -16.49 -11.58 -23.47
CA CYS A 361 -15.87 -10.88 -24.60
C CYS A 361 -15.57 -9.40 -24.27
N GLY A 362 -15.22 -9.11 -23.02
CA GLY A 362 -14.89 -7.77 -22.53
C GLY A 362 -16.05 -6.78 -22.44
N GLY A 363 -17.23 -7.26 -22.07
CA GLY A 363 -18.42 -6.47 -21.72
C GLY A 363 -19.67 -6.83 -22.53
N TRP A 364 -19.51 -7.67 -23.56
CA TRP A 364 -20.43 -7.75 -24.69
C TRP A 364 -21.30 -9.01 -24.74
N GLY A 365 -20.98 -10.01 -23.91
CA GLY A 365 -21.73 -11.26 -23.80
C GLY A 365 -21.03 -12.44 -24.49
N ALA A 366 -21.58 -13.64 -24.30
CA ALA A 366 -21.06 -14.84 -24.95
C ALA A 366 -21.36 -14.82 -26.45
N GLY A 367 -20.34 -15.08 -27.29
CA GLY A 367 -20.48 -15.15 -28.75
C GLY A 367 -20.41 -13.81 -29.49
N THR A 368 -20.03 -12.74 -28.80
CA THR A 368 -19.75 -11.40 -29.38
C THR A 368 -18.26 -11.06 -29.39
N CYS A 369 -17.43 -12.08 -29.16
CA CYS A 369 -16.03 -12.16 -29.55
C CYS A 369 -16.02 -12.53 -31.05
#